data_AF-A0A9E2ABM9-F1
#
_entry.id   AF-A0A9E2ABM9-F1
#
_cell.length_a   1.000
_cell.length_b   1.000
_cell.length_c   1.000
_cell.angle_alpha   90.00
_cell.angle_beta   90.00
_cell.angle_gamma   90.00
#
_symmetry.space_group_name_H-M   'P 1'
#
loop_
_entity.id
_entity.type
_entity.pdbx_description
1 polymer ?
#
loop_
_entity_poly.entity_id
_entity_poly.type
_entity_poly.pdbx_seq_one_letter_code
_entity_poly.pdbx_strand_id
1 'polypeptide(L)'
;ATFWYTYQMPNGDYYGKKALRPAFPPVFFSNLLHLFANRYFERFGEPLPIGRAPWDEDVTLPDGQQVKGHRAMERILENLRSRAAVVLPSSKEMDVNGNQTDFDYSIDYLESQMRGADFERYMSRLDEEISLAFFLPVLLYRVSEIGSFNLGESHLRLFQTSRNYEAEDVARQIEKYILRRVIDYNYGPNIKNARFHFRPMGKDRDETTRAVLQSAIQQQQIRVDADDMSLLTGVKLHEVVQLADPETQPINPPATVANGRVSNTQIAIDNTVDLYTRGHPLAGRNDMWRSLMRDGKTAHEAKKITNDVYRTAEGFLSTVEEGEHADGRIQEGLRLMMGDLLDAKT
;
A
#
# COMPACT_ATOMS: atom_id res chain seq x y z
N ALA A 1 11.88 6.15 -28.73
CA ALA A 1 11.02 7.34 -28.48
C ALA A 1 10.96 7.58 -26.99
N THR A 2 11.23 8.80 -26.54
CA THR A 2 11.20 9.15 -25.11
C THR A 2 9.81 9.69 -24.75
N PHE A 3 9.23 9.18 -23.66
CA PHE A 3 7.95 9.63 -23.12
C PHE A 3 8.20 10.46 -21.85
N TRP A 4 7.58 11.62 -21.77
CA TRP A 4 7.57 12.45 -20.56
C TRP A 4 6.22 12.37 -19.87
N TYR A 5 6.26 11.98 -18.60
CA TYR A 5 5.13 12.01 -17.69
C TYR A 5 5.24 13.23 -16.78
N THR A 6 4.14 13.98 -16.65
CA THR A 6 4.06 15.14 -15.78
C THR A 6 2.92 14.94 -14.80
N TYR A 7 3.21 14.76 -13.51
CA TYR A 7 2.15 14.53 -12.52
C TYR A 7 1.24 15.75 -12.38
N GLN A 8 -0.08 15.59 -12.56
CA GLN A 8 -1.10 16.62 -12.35
C GLN A 8 -0.75 17.98 -13.00
N MET A 9 -0.82 18.09 -14.34
CA MET A 9 -0.54 19.33 -15.08
C MET A 9 -1.45 20.49 -14.61
N PRO A 10 -0.94 21.46 -13.81
CA PRO A 10 -1.76 22.56 -13.34
C PRO A 10 -1.99 23.52 -14.52
N ASN A 11 -3.24 23.78 -14.87
CA ASN A 11 -3.60 24.67 -15.99
C ASN A 11 -2.97 24.29 -17.35
N GLY A 12 -2.59 23.01 -17.53
CA GLY A 12 -1.94 22.54 -18.75
C GLY A 12 -0.44 22.82 -18.85
N ASP A 13 0.21 23.25 -17.76
CA ASP A 13 1.65 23.45 -17.72
C ASP A 13 2.42 22.11 -17.70
N TYR A 14 3.54 22.06 -18.41
CA TYR A 14 4.37 20.87 -18.62
C TYR A 14 5.36 20.61 -17.46
N TYR A 15 5.45 21.49 -16.46
CA TYR A 15 6.34 21.26 -15.32
C TYR A 15 5.78 20.25 -14.29
N GLY A 16 4.47 20.00 -14.31
CA GLY A 16 3.79 19.13 -13.34
C GLY A 16 3.86 19.65 -11.90
N LYS A 17 3.13 18.99 -11.00
CA LYS A 17 3.14 19.27 -9.56
C LYS A 17 3.95 18.21 -8.83
N LYS A 18 4.74 18.60 -7.83
CA LYS A 18 5.40 17.63 -6.93
C LYS A 18 4.36 17.07 -5.96
N ALA A 19 4.13 15.76 -5.98
CA ALA A 19 3.22 15.07 -5.06
C ALA A 19 3.61 15.28 -3.58
N LEU A 20 4.92 15.37 -3.29
CA LEU A 20 5.45 15.57 -1.93
C LEU A 20 5.36 17.03 -1.43
N ARG A 21 4.98 17.99 -2.27
CA ARG A 21 4.94 19.41 -1.89
C ARG A 21 4.07 19.71 -0.65
N PRO A 22 2.82 19.20 -0.53
CA PRO A 22 2.01 19.43 0.66
C PRO A 22 2.59 18.75 1.92
N ALA A 23 3.32 17.64 1.78
CA ALA A 23 3.93 16.93 2.89
C ALA A 23 5.22 17.59 3.40
N PHE A 24 5.79 18.55 2.67
CA PHE A 24 7.09 19.13 3.03
C PHE A 24 7.11 19.83 4.40
N PRO A 25 6.18 20.75 4.74
CA PRO A 25 6.19 21.41 6.04
C PRO A 25 6.13 20.44 7.23
N PRO A 26 5.21 19.46 7.30
CA PRO A 26 5.17 18.57 8.46
C PRO A 26 6.38 17.62 8.53
N VAL A 27 6.94 17.17 7.40
CA VAL A 27 8.19 16.40 7.39
C VAL A 27 9.36 17.23 7.95
N PHE A 28 9.47 18.49 7.53
CA PHE A 28 10.52 19.39 8.01
C PHE A 28 10.42 19.60 9.52
N PHE A 29 9.23 19.92 10.03
CA PHE A 29 9.01 20.12 11.45
C PHE A 29 9.16 18.83 12.25
N SER A 30 8.78 17.68 11.70
CA SER A 30 8.96 16.38 12.37
C SER A 30 10.45 16.12 12.61
N ASN A 31 11.31 16.28 11.60
CA ASN A 31 12.76 16.10 11.76
C ASN A 31 13.36 17.05 12.80
N LEU A 32 12.95 18.32 12.77
CA LEU A 32 13.40 19.33 13.73
C LEU A 32 12.94 18.99 15.15
N LEU A 33 11.70 18.55 15.31
CA LEU A 33 11.14 18.19 16.60
C LEU A 33 11.81 16.95 17.19
N HIS A 34 12.16 15.95 16.38
CA HIS A 34 12.94 14.79 16.83
C HIS A 34 14.29 15.21 17.41
N LEU A 35 14.98 16.18 16.80
CA LEU A 35 16.24 16.71 17.34
C LEU A 35 16.03 17.40 18.70
N PHE A 36 14.98 18.21 18.83
CA PHE A 36 14.64 18.86 20.09
C PHE A 36 14.20 17.87 21.17
N ALA A 37 13.42 16.85 20.80
CA ALA A 37 12.99 15.78 21.69
C ALA A 37 14.19 14.98 22.20
N ASN A 38 15.13 14.59 21.32
CA ASN A 38 16.35 13.90 21.71
C ASN A 38 17.18 14.72 22.71
N ARG A 39 17.38 16.02 22.44
CA ARG A 39 18.08 16.92 23.36
C ARG A 39 17.34 17.10 24.70
N TYR A 40 16.01 17.11 24.66
CA TYR A 40 15.17 17.18 25.86
C TYR A 40 15.32 15.90 26.70
N PHE A 41 15.25 14.72 26.07
CA PHE A 41 15.40 13.43 26.75
C PHE A 41 16.81 13.20 27.28
N GLU A 42 17.84 13.69 26.57
CA GLU A 42 19.22 13.69 27.07
C GLU A 42 19.33 14.49 28.38
N ARG A 43 18.75 15.69 28.43
CA ARG A 43 18.70 16.52 29.66
C ARG A 43 17.86 15.92 30.77
N PHE A 44 16.86 15.11 30.44
CA PHE A 44 16.09 14.39 31.45
C PHE A 44 16.88 13.22 32.02
N GLY A 45 17.72 12.57 31.23
CA GLY A 45 18.64 11.52 31.69
C GLY A 45 19.82 12.04 32.51
N GLU A 46 20.29 13.26 32.22
CA GLU A 46 21.35 13.96 32.96
C GLU A 46 20.86 15.37 33.36
N PRO A 47 20.04 15.49 34.42
CA PRO A 47 19.54 16.78 34.87
C PRO A 47 20.70 17.66 35.34
N LEU A 48 20.58 18.98 35.12
CA LEU A 48 21.61 19.93 35.52
C LEU A 48 21.61 20.06 37.05
N PRO A 49 22.73 19.75 37.73
CA PRO A 49 22.82 19.93 39.17
C PRO A 49 22.99 21.41 39.51
N ILE A 50 22.29 21.85 40.54
CA ILE A 50 22.38 23.18 41.15
C ILE A 50 22.99 22.99 42.53
N GLY A 51 24.22 23.46 42.71
CA GLY A 51 24.86 23.53 44.02
C GLY A 51 24.60 24.88 44.67
N ARG A 52 24.19 24.86 45.94
CA ARG A 52 24.13 26.04 46.81
C ARG A 52 25.20 25.89 47.87
N ALA A 53 25.99 26.95 48.07
CA ALA A 53 27.04 27.01 49.07
C ALA A 53 27.17 28.45 49.59
N PRO A 54 27.59 28.64 50.86
CA PRO A 54 27.89 29.96 51.39
C PRO A 54 29.05 30.61 50.64
N TRP A 55 28.93 31.92 50.38
CA TRP A 55 29.89 32.65 49.54
C TRP A 55 31.22 32.94 50.24
N ASP A 56 31.17 33.14 51.56
CA ASP A 56 32.25 33.68 52.38
C ASP A 56 32.94 32.63 53.29
N GLU A 57 32.52 31.37 53.24
CA GLU A 57 33.17 30.30 54.01
C GLU A 57 34.44 29.80 53.30
N ASP A 58 35.53 29.65 54.06
CA ASP A 58 36.79 29.07 53.58
C ASP A 58 36.84 27.57 53.91
N VAL A 59 36.91 26.73 52.89
CA VAL A 59 37.01 25.28 53.01
C VAL A 59 38.46 24.85 52.76
N THR A 60 39.04 24.11 53.70
CA THR A 60 40.36 23.48 53.51
C THR A 60 40.23 22.19 52.72
N LEU A 61 40.82 22.15 51.52
CA LEU A 61 40.93 20.91 50.74
C LEU A 61 41.95 19.94 51.39
N PRO A 62 41.90 18.64 51.04
CA PRO A 62 42.88 17.65 51.52
C PRO A 62 44.35 17.99 51.23
N ASP A 63 44.59 18.85 50.24
CA ASP A 63 45.91 19.34 49.82
C ASP A 63 46.38 20.57 50.65
N GLY A 64 45.66 20.92 51.72
CA GLY A 64 45.98 22.05 52.61
C GLY A 64 45.66 23.44 52.03
N GLN A 65 45.17 23.51 50.80
CA GLN A 65 44.75 24.77 50.18
C GLN A 65 43.38 25.21 50.69
N GLN A 66 43.29 26.45 51.18
CA GLN A 66 42.02 27.10 51.51
C GLN A 66 41.38 27.65 50.24
N VAL A 67 40.16 27.21 49.96
CA VAL A 67 39.37 27.64 48.82
C VAL A 67 37.98 28.04 49.30
N LYS A 68 37.46 29.15 48.78
CA LYS A 68 36.10 29.61 49.09
C LYS A 68 35.05 28.55 48.74
N GLY A 69 34.00 28.43 49.55
CA GLY A 69 32.92 27.45 49.43
C GLY A 69 32.30 27.36 48.03
N HIS A 70 32.09 28.49 47.35
CA HIS A 70 31.54 28.48 45.98
C HIS A 70 32.45 27.79 44.94
N ARG A 71 33.78 27.95 45.05
CA ARG A 71 34.75 27.28 44.16
C ARG A 71 34.90 25.80 44.50
N ALA A 72 34.79 25.46 45.78
CA ALA A 72 34.76 24.06 46.20
C ALA A 72 33.50 23.37 45.66
N MET A 73 32.34 24.04 45.71
CA MET A 73 31.08 23.55 45.14
C MET A 73 31.14 23.42 43.62
N GLU A 74 31.76 24.37 42.90
CA GLU A 74 31.97 24.27 41.46
C GLU A 74 32.72 22.99 41.07
N ARG A 75 33.86 22.70 41.74
CA ARG A 75 34.62 21.46 41.52
C ARG A 75 33.81 20.20 41.88
N ILE A 76 33.00 20.29 42.92
CA ILE A 76 32.09 19.20 43.32
C ILE A 76 31.05 18.92 42.23
N LEU A 77 30.44 19.96 41.64
CA LEU A 77 29.46 19.83 40.55
C LEU A 77 30.09 19.30 39.26
N GLU A 78 31.30 19.73 38.93
CA GLU A 78 32.08 19.19 37.81
C GLU A 78 32.34 17.69 37.98
N ASN A 79 32.75 17.28 39.19
CA ASN A 79 32.99 15.87 39.52
C ASN A 79 31.69 15.05 39.54
N LEU A 80 30.58 15.60 40.04
CA LEU A 80 29.28 14.94 40.07
C LEU A 80 28.83 14.54 38.66
N ARG A 81 29.07 15.40 37.67
CA ARG A 81 28.79 15.11 36.25
C ARG A 81 29.53 13.89 35.73
N SER A 82 30.73 13.61 36.24
CA SER A 82 31.55 12.44 35.85
C SER A 82 31.14 11.12 36.52
N ARG A 83 29.96 11.04 37.16
CA ARG A 83 29.43 9.90 37.92
C ARG A 83 30.16 9.62 39.25
N ALA A 84 30.70 10.66 39.88
CA ALA A 84 31.25 10.54 41.22
C ALA A 84 30.13 10.63 42.28
N ALA A 85 30.24 9.84 43.35
CA ALA A 85 29.49 10.09 44.57
C ALA A 85 30.12 11.27 45.31
N VAL A 86 29.32 12.26 45.68
CA VAL A 86 29.76 13.44 46.43
C VAL A 86 29.19 13.35 47.84
N VAL A 87 30.03 13.65 48.84
CA VAL A 87 29.62 13.83 50.23
C VAL A 87 29.71 15.31 50.56
N LEU A 88 28.61 15.88 51.06
CA LEU A 88 28.55 17.28 51.47
C LEU A 88 28.74 17.42 52.99
N PRO A 89 29.30 18.54 53.48
CA PRO A 89 29.32 18.86 54.90
C PRO A 89 27.89 18.96 55.45
N SER A 90 27.64 18.38 56.62
CA SER A 90 26.32 18.35 57.25
C SER A 90 26.14 19.43 58.33
N SER A 91 26.87 20.55 58.25
CA SER A 91 26.62 21.68 59.14
C SER A 91 25.21 22.22 58.88
N LYS A 92 24.49 22.46 59.97
CA LYS A 92 23.23 23.17 59.96
C LYS A 92 23.43 24.40 60.81
N GLU A 93 23.46 25.58 60.22
CA GLU A 93 23.35 26.80 61.00
C GLU A 93 21.93 26.89 61.58
N MET A 94 21.83 27.23 62.87
CA MET A 94 20.54 27.53 63.50
C MET A 94 20.17 28.97 63.17
N ASP A 95 19.02 29.15 62.51
CA ASP A 95 18.43 30.48 62.34
C ASP A 95 18.16 31.13 63.71
N VAL A 96 18.16 32.46 63.75
CA VAL A 96 17.99 33.32 64.94
C VAL A 96 16.67 33.01 65.68
N ASN A 97 15.70 32.38 65.01
CA ASN A 97 14.42 31.96 65.58
C ASN A 97 14.37 30.50 66.08
N GLY A 98 15.49 29.79 66.14
CA GLY A 98 15.56 28.43 66.70
C GLY A 98 14.91 27.34 65.83
N ASN A 99 14.46 27.68 64.62
CA ASN A 99 14.04 26.71 63.61
C ASN A 99 15.28 26.22 62.86
N GLN A 100 15.44 24.89 62.75
CA GLN A 100 16.51 24.31 61.93
C GLN A 100 16.26 24.65 60.46
N THR A 101 17.12 25.49 59.88
CA THR A 101 17.12 25.78 58.45
C THR A 101 17.83 24.69 57.65
N ASP A 102 17.65 24.74 56.33
CA ASP A 102 18.29 23.89 55.34
C ASP A 102 19.81 23.78 55.55
N PHE A 103 20.42 22.71 55.03
CA PHE A 103 21.88 22.54 55.04
C PHE A 103 22.56 23.68 54.26
N ASP A 104 23.68 24.19 54.78
CA ASP A 104 24.47 25.26 54.15
C ASP A 104 24.97 24.85 52.75
N TYR A 105 25.27 23.56 52.60
CA TYR A 105 25.62 22.90 51.35
C TYR A 105 24.44 22.03 50.90
N SER A 106 23.86 22.36 49.75
CA SER A 106 22.83 21.53 49.12
C SER A 106 23.10 21.39 47.63
N ILE A 107 22.86 20.19 47.12
CA ILE A 107 22.81 19.91 45.67
C ILE A 107 21.37 19.54 45.37
N ASP A 108 20.79 20.28 44.44
CA ASP A 108 19.46 20.01 43.90
C ASP A 108 19.60 19.73 42.41
N TYR A 109 18.64 19.03 41.81
CA TYR A 109 18.63 18.83 40.36
C TYR A 109 17.57 19.73 39.76
N LEU A 110 17.92 20.43 38.68
CA LEU A 110 16.93 21.13 37.88
C LEU A 110 16.14 20.10 37.07
N GLU A 111 15.17 19.47 37.72
CA GLU A 111 14.29 18.51 37.09
C GLU A 111 13.32 19.24 36.16
N SER A 112 13.32 18.85 34.88
CA SER A 112 12.30 19.30 33.95
C SER A 112 10.97 18.64 34.31
N GLN A 113 10.01 19.42 34.85
CA GLN A 113 8.66 18.93 35.09
C GLN A 113 8.07 18.35 33.79
N MET A 114 7.60 17.11 33.87
CA MET A 114 7.38 16.18 32.75
C MET A 114 6.58 16.73 31.56
N ARG A 115 7.26 17.33 30.57
CA ARG A 115 6.70 17.78 29.27
C ARG A 115 7.02 16.84 28.10
N GLY A 116 7.57 15.65 28.37
CA GLY A 116 7.90 14.66 27.34
C GLY A 116 6.67 14.20 26.53
N ALA A 117 5.52 14.07 27.20
CA ALA A 117 4.26 13.66 26.57
C ALA A 117 3.76 14.67 25.52
N ASP A 118 4.11 15.96 25.64
CA ASP A 118 3.72 16.97 24.66
C ASP A 118 4.50 16.82 23.35
N PHE A 119 5.77 16.39 23.42
CA PHE A 119 6.56 16.07 22.23
C PHE A 119 5.96 14.88 21.49
N GLU A 120 5.61 13.80 22.19
CA GLU A 120 4.99 12.62 21.58
C GLU A 120 3.66 12.95 20.90
N ARG A 121 2.79 13.72 21.57
CA ARG A 121 1.52 14.16 20.98
C ARG A 121 1.72 15.00 19.72
N TYR A 122 2.69 15.91 19.74
CA TYR A 122 2.96 16.78 18.60
C TYR A 122 3.63 16.00 17.45
N MET A 123 4.50 15.04 17.73
CA MET A 123 5.06 14.12 16.72
C MET A 123 3.97 13.31 16.02
N SER A 124 3.07 12.66 16.78
CA SER A 124 1.95 11.91 16.21
C SER A 124 1.05 12.77 15.32
N ARG A 125 0.80 14.03 15.72
CA ARG A 125 0.04 14.99 14.91
C ARG A 125 0.73 15.31 13.58
N LEU A 126 2.06 15.46 13.58
CA LEU A 126 2.83 15.72 12.36
C LEU A 126 2.81 14.51 11.43
N ASP A 127 2.94 13.30 11.97
CA ASP A 127 2.83 12.06 11.18
C ASP A 127 1.45 11.91 10.55
N GLU A 128 0.39 12.30 11.26
CA GLU A 128 -0.96 12.38 10.71
C GLU A 128 -1.07 13.40 9.58
N GLU A 129 -0.53 14.61 9.74
CA GLU A 129 -0.50 15.63 8.68
C GLU A 129 0.25 15.13 7.43
N ILE A 130 1.34 14.37 7.60
CA ILE A 130 2.07 13.73 6.50
C ILE A 130 1.17 12.72 5.78
N SER A 131 0.48 11.85 6.52
CA SER A 131 -0.42 10.84 5.93
C SER A 131 -1.58 11.49 5.16
N LEU A 132 -2.17 12.55 5.72
CA LEU A 132 -3.25 13.31 5.10
C LEU A 132 -2.81 14.02 3.82
N ALA A 133 -1.56 14.47 3.75
CA ALA A 133 -1.00 15.06 2.52
C ALA A 133 -0.99 14.08 1.34
N PHE A 134 -1.00 12.76 1.59
CA PHE A 134 -1.09 11.70 0.58
C PHE A 134 -2.48 11.06 0.46
N PHE A 135 -3.48 11.60 1.16
CA PHE A 135 -4.80 10.98 1.30
C PHE A 135 -4.73 9.54 1.85
N LEU A 136 -3.69 9.21 2.62
CA LEU A 136 -3.58 7.92 3.27
C LEU A 136 -4.54 7.88 4.47
N PRO A 137 -5.35 6.81 4.62
CA PRO A 137 -6.21 6.63 5.78
C PRO A 137 -5.41 6.62 7.09
N VAL A 138 -5.74 7.51 8.04
CA VAL A 138 -5.06 7.56 9.36
C VAL A 138 -5.16 6.23 10.13
N LEU A 139 -6.25 5.48 9.91
CA LEU A 139 -6.50 4.18 10.53
C LEU A 139 -5.50 3.08 10.11
N LEU A 140 -4.71 3.28 9.04
CA LEU A 140 -3.63 2.35 8.69
C LEU A 140 -2.46 2.40 9.68
N TYR A 141 -2.24 3.56 10.31
CA TYR A 141 -1.09 3.79 11.18
C TYR A 141 -1.46 3.84 12.66
N ARG A 142 -2.70 4.23 13.00
CA ARG A 142 -3.17 4.30 14.38
C ARG A 142 -3.65 2.93 14.85
N VAL A 143 -2.74 2.13 15.41
CA VAL A 143 -3.04 0.78 15.95
C VAL A 143 -3.87 0.85 17.26
N SER A 144 -3.78 1.96 18.01
CA SER A 144 -4.32 2.06 19.37
C SER A 144 -5.75 2.58 19.49
N GLU A 145 -6.34 3.16 18.44
CA GLU A 145 -7.71 3.67 18.49
C GLU A 145 -8.59 2.98 17.45
N ILE A 146 -9.46 2.11 17.96
CA ILE A 146 -10.48 1.40 17.17
C ILE A 146 -11.52 2.43 16.74
N GLY A 147 -11.35 3.01 15.55
CA GLY A 147 -12.38 3.82 14.91
C GLY A 147 -13.63 2.99 14.61
N SER A 148 -14.79 3.66 14.52
CA SER A 148 -16.01 3.02 14.00
C SER A 148 -15.78 2.44 12.60
N PHE A 149 -16.33 1.27 12.31
CA PHE A 149 -16.26 0.63 10.98
C PHE A 149 -16.66 1.61 9.85
N ASN A 150 -17.68 2.42 10.08
CA ASN A 150 -18.16 3.42 9.12
C ASN A 150 -17.12 4.51 8.83
N LEU A 151 -16.30 4.88 9.82
CA LEU A 151 -15.21 5.83 9.63
C LEU A 151 -14.12 5.22 8.74
N GLY A 152 -13.77 3.95 8.99
CA GLY A 152 -12.85 3.17 8.14
C GLY A 152 -13.30 3.12 6.69
N GLU A 153 -14.59 2.84 6.45
CA GLU A 153 -15.15 2.81 5.10
C GLU A 153 -15.06 4.18 4.41
N SER A 154 -15.35 5.27 5.13
CA SER A 154 -15.27 6.63 4.58
C SER A 154 -13.85 7.01 4.16
N HIS A 155 -12.84 6.66 4.98
CA HIS A 155 -11.44 6.92 4.67
C HIS A 155 -10.96 6.08 3.48
N LEU A 156 -11.36 4.82 3.42
CA LEU A 156 -11.02 3.93 2.29
C LEU A 156 -11.60 4.46 0.97
N ARG A 157 -12.85 4.93 0.98
CA ARG A 157 -13.50 5.51 -0.21
C ARG A 157 -12.75 6.76 -0.70
N LEU A 158 -12.33 7.64 0.22
CA LEU A 158 -11.54 8.83 -0.14
C LEU A 158 -10.20 8.44 -0.77
N PHE A 159 -9.50 7.47 -0.17
CA PHE A 159 -8.24 6.95 -0.70
C PHE A 159 -8.40 6.34 -2.10
N GLN A 160 -9.40 5.47 -2.29
CA GLN A 160 -9.71 4.86 -3.59
C GLN A 160 -10.04 5.93 -4.64
N THR A 161 -10.80 6.96 -4.25
CA THR A 161 -11.12 8.09 -5.13
C THR A 161 -9.85 8.84 -5.55
N SER A 162 -8.93 9.11 -4.62
CA SER A 162 -7.63 9.71 -4.93
C SER A 162 -6.82 8.86 -5.91
N ARG A 163 -6.75 7.54 -5.70
CA ARG A 163 -6.04 6.62 -6.61
C ARG A 163 -6.66 6.57 -8.00
N ASN A 164 -7.99 6.62 -8.11
CA ASN A 164 -8.67 6.69 -9.39
C ASN A 164 -8.30 7.97 -10.16
N TYR A 165 -8.20 9.11 -9.49
CA TYR A 165 -7.76 10.36 -10.14
C TYR A 165 -6.32 10.28 -10.64
N GLU A 166 -5.42 9.64 -9.89
CA GLU A 166 -4.05 9.42 -10.33
C GLU A 166 -3.97 8.48 -11.54
N ALA A 167 -4.74 7.38 -11.52
CA ALA A 167 -4.84 6.47 -12.66
C ALA A 167 -5.39 7.18 -13.91
N GLU A 168 -6.38 8.06 -13.75
CA GLU A 168 -6.93 8.84 -14.85
C GLU A 168 -5.92 9.79 -15.48
N ASP A 169 -5.10 10.46 -14.66
CA ASP A 169 -4.05 11.35 -15.15
C ASP A 169 -3.01 10.60 -15.97
N VAL A 170 -2.59 9.41 -15.50
CA VAL A 170 -1.68 8.53 -16.24
C VAL A 170 -2.31 8.06 -17.55
N ALA A 171 -3.56 7.59 -17.51
CA ALA A 171 -4.30 7.14 -18.69
C ALA A 171 -4.38 8.25 -19.75
N ARG A 172 -4.73 9.46 -19.35
CA ARG A 172 -4.83 10.63 -20.24
C ARG A 172 -3.50 10.96 -20.94
N GLN A 173 -2.38 10.81 -20.24
CA GLN A 173 -1.06 11.06 -20.83
C GLN A 173 -0.64 9.95 -21.79
N ILE A 174 -0.94 8.70 -21.46
CA ILE A 174 -0.72 7.55 -22.36
C ILE A 174 -1.56 7.71 -23.63
N GLU A 175 -2.84 8.04 -23.50
CA GLU A 175 -3.74 8.29 -24.64
C GLU A 175 -3.20 9.39 -25.55
N LYS A 176 -2.83 10.53 -24.95
CA LYS A 176 -2.40 11.72 -25.69
C LYS A 176 -1.06 11.55 -26.39
N TYR A 177 -0.07 10.95 -25.73
CA TYR A 177 1.31 10.92 -26.22
C TYR A 177 1.75 9.60 -26.83
N ILE A 178 1.15 8.47 -26.42
CA ILE A 178 1.54 7.15 -26.91
C ILE A 178 0.49 6.64 -27.90
N LEU A 179 -0.76 6.43 -27.46
CA LEU A 179 -1.78 5.79 -28.29
C LEU A 179 -2.07 6.59 -29.55
N ARG A 180 -2.21 7.92 -29.43
CA ARG A 180 -2.42 8.78 -30.61
C ARG A 180 -1.33 8.62 -31.66
N ARG A 181 -0.05 8.58 -31.26
CA ARG A 181 1.07 8.42 -32.20
C ARG A 181 1.09 7.04 -32.86
N VAL A 182 0.77 5.99 -32.10
CA VAL A 182 0.71 4.62 -32.62
C VAL A 182 -0.43 4.49 -33.63
N ILE A 183 -1.59 5.09 -33.36
CA ILE A 183 -2.74 5.07 -34.27
C ILE A 183 -2.45 5.89 -35.53
N ASP A 184 -1.96 7.12 -35.37
CA ASP A 184 -1.64 8.01 -36.49
C ASP A 184 -0.62 7.34 -37.44
N TYR A 185 0.36 6.61 -36.89
CA TYR A 185 1.38 5.89 -37.66
C TYR A 185 0.81 4.69 -38.43
N ASN A 186 -0.06 3.88 -37.82
CA ASN A 186 -0.54 2.64 -38.42
C ASN A 186 -1.78 2.82 -39.30
N TYR A 187 -2.69 3.72 -38.91
CA TYR A 187 -4.01 3.84 -39.54
C TYR A 187 -4.34 5.24 -40.09
N GLY A 188 -3.47 6.22 -39.87
CA GLY A 188 -3.64 7.59 -40.34
C GLY A 188 -4.44 8.49 -39.38
N PRO A 189 -4.44 9.82 -39.64
CA PRO A 189 -4.85 10.84 -38.66
C PRO A 189 -6.37 11.00 -38.47
N ASN A 190 -7.19 10.37 -39.30
CA ASN A 190 -8.65 10.55 -39.29
C ASN A 190 -9.40 9.47 -38.53
N ILE A 191 -8.69 8.55 -37.85
CA ILE A 191 -9.32 7.47 -37.09
C ILE A 191 -9.64 7.95 -35.67
N LYS A 192 -10.77 7.47 -35.13
CA LYS A 192 -11.14 7.68 -33.73
C LYS A 192 -10.04 7.17 -32.80
N ASN A 193 -9.54 8.05 -31.93
CA ASN A 193 -8.51 7.69 -30.96
C ASN A 193 -8.99 6.58 -30.01
N ALA A 194 -8.12 5.60 -29.76
CA ALA A 194 -8.31 4.63 -28.69
C ALA A 194 -8.28 5.33 -27.33
N ARG A 195 -9.09 4.82 -26.41
CA ARG A 195 -9.16 5.29 -25.02
C ARG A 195 -8.78 4.16 -24.09
N PHE A 196 -8.05 4.52 -23.05
CA PHE A 196 -7.64 3.66 -21.97
C PHE A 196 -8.68 3.75 -20.85
N HIS A 197 -9.50 2.72 -20.73
CA HIS A 197 -10.50 2.61 -19.67
C HIS A 197 -9.98 1.69 -18.57
N PHE A 198 -9.76 2.23 -17.38
CA PHE A 198 -9.46 1.45 -16.18
C PHE A 198 -10.74 1.28 -15.34
N ARG A 199 -10.84 0.16 -14.64
CA ARG A 199 -11.91 -0.07 -13.67
C ARG A 199 -11.67 0.82 -12.45
N PRO A 200 -12.57 1.76 -12.11
CA PRO A 200 -12.41 2.59 -10.92
C PRO A 200 -12.58 1.74 -9.65
N MET A 201 -11.70 1.93 -8.68
CA MET A 201 -11.82 1.28 -7.37
C MET A 201 -12.86 2.00 -6.50
N GLY A 202 -13.61 1.28 -5.66
CA GLY A 202 -14.44 1.87 -4.61
C GLY A 202 -15.82 2.40 -5.03
N LYS A 203 -16.19 2.34 -6.31
CA LYS A 203 -17.54 2.66 -6.79
C LYS A 203 -18.46 1.44 -6.90
N ASP A 204 -17.88 0.25 -6.85
CA ASP A 204 -18.62 -1.01 -6.95
C ASP A 204 -19.25 -1.29 -5.59
N ARG A 205 -20.48 -0.81 -5.38
CA ARG A 205 -21.39 -1.58 -4.53
C ARG A 205 -21.77 -2.77 -5.38
N ASP A 206 -21.08 -3.88 -5.20
CA ASP A 206 -21.37 -5.15 -5.87
C ASP A 206 -22.88 -5.45 -5.82
N GLU A 207 -23.54 -5.06 -4.72
CA GLU A 207 -24.98 -5.13 -4.55
C GLU A 207 -25.78 -4.27 -5.54
N THR A 208 -25.43 -2.99 -5.77
CA THR A 208 -26.15 -2.19 -6.76
C THR A 208 -25.85 -2.63 -8.18
N THR A 209 -24.62 -3.05 -8.47
CA THR A 209 -24.27 -3.59 -9.80
C THR A 209 -25.05 -4.87 -10.04
N ARG A 210 -25.10 -5.79 -9.06
CA ARG A 210 -25.93 -6.99 -9.09
C ARG A 210 -27.42 -6.65 -9.24
N ALA A 211 -27.94 -5.67 -8.51
CA ALA A 211 -29.35 -5.28 -8.58
C ALA A 211 -29.73 -4.66 -9.93
N VAL A 212 -28.89 -3.78 -10.48
CA VAL A 212 -29.09 -3.20 -11.82
C VAL A 212 -29.01 -4.29 -12.87
N LEU A 213 -28.05 -5.19 -12.75
CA LEU A 213 -27.86 -6.28 -13.69
C LEU A 213 -29.00 -7.29 -13.65
N GLN A 214 -29.45 -7.67 -12.45
CA GLN A 214 -30.62 -8.51 -12.24
C GLN A 214 -31.88 -7.85 -12.84
N SER A 215 -32.05 -6.53 -12.65
CA SER A 215 -33.16 -5.78 -13.24
C SER A 215 -33.09 -5.75 -14.77
N ALA A 216 -31.89 -5.57 -15.33
CA ALA A 216 -31.67 -5.54 -16.77
C ALA A 216 -31.91 -6.90 -17.44
N ILE A 217 -31.50 -8.00 -16.78
CA ILE A 217 -31.78 -9.38 -17.22
C ILE A 217 -33.29 -9.65 -17.16
N GLN A 218 -33.97 -9.27 -16.07
CA GLN A 218 -35.42 -9.45 -15.93
C GLN A 218 -36.22 -8.72 -17.01
N GLN A 219 -35.75 -7.54 -17.44
CA GLN A 219 -36.39 -6.75 -18.50
C GLN A 219 -36.05 -7.21 -19.92
N GLN A 220 -35.19 -8.23 -20.09
CA GLN A 220 -34.71 -8.75 -21.38
C GLN A 220 -34.10 -7.68 -22.30
N GLN A 221 -33.70 -6.52 -21.76
CA GLN A 221 -33.18 -5.40 -22.56
C GLN A 221 -31.71 -5.58 -22.95
N ILE A 222 -30.99 -6.49 -22.28
CA ILE A 222 -29.56 -6.70 -22.50
C ILE A 222 -29.32 -8.18 -22.80
N ARG A 223 -28.72 -8.48 -23.94
CA ARG A 223 -28.05 -9.77 -24.17
C ARG A 223 -26.74 -9.71 -23.40
N VAL A 224 -26.71 -10.41 -22.29
CA VAL A 224 -25.56 -10.40 -21.40
C VAL A 224 -24.51 -11.34 -21.99
N ASP A 225 -23.32 -10.81 -22.25
CA ASP A 225 -22.17 -11.62 -22.62
C ASP A 225 -21.67 -12.37 -21.38
N ALA A 226 -21.69 -13.71 -21.46
CA ALA A 226 -21.41 -14.58 -20.33
C ALA A 226 -19.96 -14.47 -19.85
N ASP A 227 -19.03 -14.11 -20.75
CA ASP A 227 -17.61 -14.03 -20.45
C ASP A 227 -17.26 -12.76 -19.65
N ASP A 228 -17.80 -11.60 -20.05
CA ASP A 228 -17.64 -10.34 -19.31
C ASP A 228 -18.31 -10.43 -17.93
N MET A 229 -19.45 -11.12 -17.84
CA MET A 229 -20.12 -11.39 -16.57
C MET A 229 -19.37 -12.34 -15.66
N SER A 230 -18.69 -13.31 -16.27
CA SER A 230 -17.85 -14.24 -15.52
C SER A 230 -16.68 -13.50 -14.87
N LEU A 231 -16.09 -12.57 -15.61
CA LEU A 231 -15.01 -11.72 -15.11
C LEU A 231 -15.50 -10.75 -14.03
N LEU A 232 -16.74 -10.25 -14.14
CA LEU A 232 -17.37 -9.35 -13.16
C LEU A 232 -17.78 -10.04 -11.86
N THR A 233 -18.25 -11.29 -11.92
CA THR A 233 -18.79 -12.01 -10.76
C THR A 233 -17.82 -13.01 -10.14
N GLY A 234 -16.74 -13.35 -10.86
CA GLY A 234 -15.81 -14.40 -10.47
C GLY A 234 -16.38 -15.82 -10.64
N VAL A 235 -17.53 -15.97 -11.29
CA VAL A 235 -18.21 -17.25 -11.53
C VAL A 235 -18.15 -17.57 -13.02
N LYS A 236 -17.70 -18.76 -13.43
CA LYS A 236 -17.75 -19.17 -14.84
C LYS A 236 -19.20 -19.43 -15.25
N LEU A 237 -19.70 -18.65 -16.21
CA LEU A 237 -21.04 -18.81 -16.76
C LEU A 237 -20.92 -19.45 -18.14
N HIS A 238 -21.62 -20.56 -18.36
CA HIS A 238 -21.72 -21.21 -19.67
C HIS A 238 -23.16 -21.12 -20.17
N GLU A 239 -23.34 -20.64 -21.41
CA GLU A 239 -24.66 -20.63 -22.06
C GLU A 239 -25.04 -22.08 -22.44
N VAL A 240 -26.01 -22.65 -21.72
CA VAL A 240 -26.57 -23.96 -22.07
C VAL A 240 -27.66 -23.75 -23.12
N VAL A 241 -27.33 -23.94 -24.39
CA VAL A 241 -28.32 -24.06 -25.45
C VAL A 241 -29.02 -25.42 -25.28
N GLN A 242 -30.19 -25.43 -24.63
CA GLN A 242 -31.06 -26.59 -24.68
C GLN A 242 -31.65 -26.68 -26.09
N LEU A 243 -31.05 -27.53 -26.92
CA LEU A 243 -31.69 -28.06 -28.12
C LEU A 243 -32.91 -28.85 -27.64
N ALA A 244 -34.11 -28.32 -27.88
CA ALA A 244 -35.33 -29.09 -27.69
C ALA A 244 -35.31 -30.26 -28.68
N ASP A 245 -35.13 -31.48 -28.18
CA ASP A 245 -35.33 -32.69 -28.97
C ASP A 245 -36.81 -32.74 -29.44
N PRO A 246 -37.07 -32.91 -30.75
CA PRO A 246 -38.42 -32.84 -31.32
C PRO A 246 -39.21 -34.14 -31.14
N GLU A 247 -39.10 -34.83 -30.00
CA GLU A 247 -39.88 -36.04 -29.73
C GLU A 247 -40.40 -36.04 -28.30
N THR A 248 -41.44 -35.25 -28.04
CA THR A 248 -42.60 -35.61 -27.19
C THR A 248 -43.48 -34.36 -26.99
N GLN A 249 -44.37 -34.11 -27.96
CA GLN A 249 -45.59 -33.36 -27.66
C GLN A 249 -46.79 -34.31 -27.77
N PRO A 250 -47.57 -34.51 -26.70
CA PRO A 250 -48.87 -35.15 -26.82
C PRO A 250 -49.80 -34.24 -27.64
N ILE A 251 -50.48 -34.87 -28.58
CA ILE A 251 -51.40 -34.28 -29.56
C ILE A 251 -52.55 -33.57 -28.83
N ASN A 252 -52.77 -32.28 -29.14
CA ASN A 252 -54.07 -31.61 -29.01
C ASN A 252 -54.33 -30.70 -30.23
N PRO A 253 -55.57 -30.63 -30.76
CA PRO A 253 -55.90 -29.98 -32.04
C PRO A 253 -56.11 -28.45 -31.92
N PRO A 254 -56.23 -27.71 -33.05
CA PRO A 254 -55.59 -26.41 -33.22
C PRO A 254 -56.46 -25.21 -32.82
N ALA A 255 -55.83 -24.20 -32.22
CA ALA A 255 -56.32 -22.82 -32.22
C ALA A 255 -55.34 -21.94 -33.01
N THR A 256 -55.93 -21.13 -33.87
CA THR A 256 -55.36 -20.45 -35.03
C THR A 256 -54.59 -19.16 -34.66
N VAL A 257 -53.53 -18.86 -35.44
CA VAL A 257 -52.81 -17.57 -35.66
C VAL A 257 -52.08 -16.95 -34.45
N ALA A 258 -50.87 -16.36 -34.52
CA ALA A 258 -50.01 -15.90 -35.60
C ALA A 258 -48.55 -15.77 -35.10
N ASN A 259 -47.60 -15.98 -36.02
CA ASN A 259 -46.16 -15.71 -36.00
C ASN A 259 -45.51 -15.04 -34.77
N GLY A 260 -44.60 -15.77 -34.14
CA GLY A 260 -43.53 -15.24 -33.28
C GLY A 260 -42.80 -16.37 -32.57
N ARG A 261 -41.59 -16.74 -33.02
CA ARG A 261 -40.70 -17.66 -32.30
C ARG A 261 -40.35 -17.04 -30.94
N VAL A 262 -40.90 -17.59 -29.87
CA VAL A 262 -40.43 -17.31 -28.50
C VAL A 262 -39.45 -18.42 -28.13
N SER A 263 -38.15 -18.10 -28.11
CA SER A 263 -37.16 -18.93 -27.43
C SER A 263 -37.25 -18.63 -25.94
N ASN A 264 -37.73 -19.58 -25.15
CA ASN A 264 -37.64 -19.49 -23.69
C ASN A 264 -36.21 -19.85 -23.28
N THR A 265 -35.42 -18.84 -22.93
CA THR A 265 -34.08 -19.02 -22.37
C THR A 265 -34.23 -19.20 -20.85
N GLN A 266 -33.90 -20.38 -20.32
CA GLN A 266 -33.76 -20.60 -18.89
C GLN A 266 -32.27 -20.74 -18.56
N ILE A 267 -31.79 -19.91 -17.64
CA ILE A 267 -30.43 -19.96 -17.12
C ILE A 267 -30.41 -21.04 -16.03
N ALA A 268 -29.68 -22.14 -16.27
CA ALA A 268 -29.39 -23.11 -15.24
C ALA A 268 -28.20 -22.62 -14.41
N ILE A 269 -28.40 -22.51 -13.10
CA ILE A 269 -27.33 -22.23 -12.14
C ILE A 269 -26.84 -23.59 -11.64
N ASP A 270 -25.63 -23.97 -12.04
CA ASP A 270 -24.96 -25.12 -11.46
C ASP A 270 -24.29 -24.67 -10.15
N ASN A 271 -24.87 -25.05 -9.01
CA ASN A 271 -24.33 -24.74 -7.67
C ASN A 271 -23.30 -25.79 -7.22
N THR A 272 -22.46 -26.25 -8.14
CA THR A 272 -21.30 -27.09 -7.81
C THR A 272 -20.14 -26.16 -7.44
N VAL A 273 -19.95 -25.96 -6.14
CA VAL A 273 -18.70 -25.44 -5.59
C VAL A 273 -17.65 -26.52 -5.80
N ASP A 274 -17.08 -26.57 -7.00
CA ASP A 274 -15.84 -27.28 -7.22
C ASP A 274 -14.73 -26.46 -6.59
N LEU A 275 -14.31 -26.90 -5.40
CA LEU A 275 -13.02 -26.58 -4.84
C LEU A 275 -11.95 -27.02 -5.83
N TYR A 276 -11.61 -26.17 -6.78
CA TYR A 276 -10.38 -26.32 -7.55
C TYR A 276 -9.22 -26.11 -6.58
N THR A 277 -8.76 -27.23 -6.05
CA THR A 277 -7.45 -27.43 -5.47
C THR A 277 -6.39 -26.83 -6.41
N ARG A 278 -5.57 -25.97 -5.83
CA ARG A 278 -4.34 -25.47 -6.43
C ARG A 278 -3.49 -26.63 -6.96
N GLY A 279 -2.99 -26.49 -8.18
CA GLY A 279 -1.75 -27.14 -8.63
C GLY A 279 -1.88 -28.50 -9.31
N HIS A 280 -2.37 -28.54 -10.56
CA HIS A 280 -2.06 -29.66 -11.46
C HIS A 280 -1.54 -29.17 -12.84
N PRO A 281 -0.30 -29.50 -13.23
CA PRO A 281 0.38 -28.95 -14.42
C PRO A 281 -0.08 -29.53 -15.77
N LEU A 282 -0.97 -30.53 -15.79
CA LEU A 282 -1.46 -31.17 -17.02
C LEU A 282 -2.56 -30.36 -17.75
N ALA A 283 -3.05 -29.27 -17.17
CA ALA A 283 -4.13 -28.46 -17.76
C ALA A 283 -3.65 -27.65 -18.99
N GLY A 284 -2.44 -27.06 -18.94
CA GLY A 284 -2.00 -26.08 -19.95
C GLY A 284 -1.81 -26.64 -21.37
N ARG A 285 -1.34 -27.90 -21.50
CA ARG A 285 -1.08 -28.50 -22.82
C ARG A 285 -2.37 -28.87 -23.56
N ASN A 286 -3.37 -29.33 -22.81
CA ASN A 286 -4.68 -29.70 -23.37
C ASN A 286 -5.50 -28.47 -23.75
N ASP A 287 -5.36 -27.37 -23.00
CA ASP A 287 -6.08 -26.13 -23.29
C ASP A 287 -5.55 -25.42 -24.54
N MET A 288 -4.23 -25.40 -24.75
CA MET A 288 -3.65 -24.85 -25.98
C MET A 288 -4.01 -25.70 -27.21
N TRP A 289 -4.01 -27.03 -27.08
CA TRP A 289 -4.43 -27.93 -28.16
C TRP A 289 -5.91 -27.75 -28.51
N ARG A 290 -6.78 -27.59 -27.50
CA ARG A 290 -8.22 -27.32 -27.68
C ARG A 290 -8.51 -25.93 -28.25
N SER A 291 -7.70 -24.93 -27.94
CA SER A 291 -7.80 -23.59 -28.53
C SER A 291 -7.48 -23.63 -30.02
N LEU A 292 -6.38 -24.27 -30.41
CA LEU A 292 -5.96 -24.36 -31.82
C LEU A 292 -6.95 -25.16 -32.67
N MET A 293 -7.59 -26.19 -32.09
CA MET A 293 -8.66 -26.94 -32.73
C MET A 293 -9.96 -26.12 -32.86
N ARG A 294 -10.25 -25.23 -31.91
CA ARG A 294 -11.37 -24.27 -32.01
C ARG A 294 -11.16 -23.25 -33.13
N ASP A 295 -9.91 -22.88 -33.41
CA ASP A 295 -9.54 -21.98 -34.50
C ASP A 295 -9.52 -22.65 -35.90
N GLY A 296 -10.07 -23.86 -36.00
CA GLY A 296 -10.22 -24.58 -37.27
C GLY A 296 -8.93 -25.20 -37.81
N LYS A 297 -7.84 -25.23 -37.02
CA LYS A 297 -6.60 -25.91 -37.43
C LYS A 297 -6.78 -27.41 -37.36
N THR A 298 -6.14 -28.12 -38.28
CA THR A 298 -6.17 -29.59 -38.26
C THR A 298 -5.42 -30.10 -37.02
N ALA A 299 -5.82 -31.27 -36.50
CA ALA A 299 -5.18 -31.88 -35.33
C ALA A 299 -3.66 -32.05 -35.49
N HIS A 300 -3.20 -32.24 -36.73
CA HIS A 300 -1.80 -32.33 -37.07
C HIS A 300 -1.06 -30.98 -36.94
N GLU A 301 -1.65 -29.90 -37.44
CA GLU A 301 -1.10 -28.54 -37.31
C GLU A 301 -1.12 -28.05 -35.87
N ALA A 302 -2.21 -28.30 -35.13
CA ALA A 302 -2.30 -27.95 -33.72
C ALA A 302 -1.20 -28.66 -32.92
N LYS A 303 -0.99 -29.97 -33.16
CA LYS A 303 0.07 -30.75 -32.50
C LYS A 303 1.47 -30.26 -32.85
N LYS A 304 1.70 -29.86 -34.11
CA LYS A 304 2.98 -29.29 -34.56
C LYS A 304 3.28 -27.96 -33.88
N ILE A 305 2.32 -27.03 -33.86
CA ILE A 305 2.44 -25.72 -33.20
C ILE A 305 2.70 -25.88 -31.71
N THR A 306 1.95 -26.75 -31.04
CA THR A 306 2.17 -27.05 -29.62
C THR A 306 3.60 -27.53 -29.39
N ASN A 307 4.09 -28.51 -30.16
CA ASN A 307 5.44 -29.05 -30.00
C ASN A 307 6.54 -28.01 -30.32
N ASP A 308 6.34 -27.14 -31.31
CA ASP A 308 7.30 -26.09 -31.67
C ASP A 308 7.41 -25.03 -30.56
N VAL A 309 6.30 -24.67 -29.90
CA VAL A 309 6.29 -23.77 -28.74
C VAL A 309 7.08 -24.37 -27.58
N TYR A 310 6.85 -25.66 -27.26
CA TYR A 310 7.61 -26.34 -26.20
C TYR A 310 9.09 -26.48 -26.54
N ARG A 311 9.44 -26.76 -27.80
CA ARG A 311 10.84 -26.86 -28.24
C ARG A 311 11.57 -25.51 -28.21
N THR A 312 10.86 -24.42 -28.49
CA THR A 312 11.38 -23.05 -28.38
C THR A 312 11.62 -22.67 -26.92
N ALA A 313 10.73 -23.08 -26.02
CA ALA A 313 10.92 -22.91 -24.57
C ALA A 313 12.13 -23.72 -24.05
N GLU A 314 12.31 -24.96 -24.50
CA GLU A 314 13.49 -25.78 -24.18
C GLU A 314 14.80 -25.13 -24.66
N GLY A 315 14.84 -24.54 -25.86
CA GLY A 315 16.02 -23.82 -26.37
C GLY A 315 16.30 -22.47 -25.67
N PHE A 316 15.26 -21.83 -25.13
CA PHE A 316 15.40 -20.61 -24.32
C PHE A 316 16.00 -20.92 -22.94
N LEU A 317 15.74 -22.11 -22.40
CA LEU A 317 16.33 -22.54 -21.12
C LEU A 317 17.81 -22.89 -21.27
N SER A 318 18.22 -23.57 -22.34
CA SER A 318 19.63 -23.91 -22.56
C SER A 318 20.52 -22.67 -22.73
N THR A 319 19.97 -21.60 -23.34
CA THR A 319 20.68 -20.32 -23.50
C THR A 319 20.76 -19.50 -22.21
N VAL A 320 19.86 -19.72 -21.26
CA VAL A 320 19.90 -19.10 -19.92
C VAL A 320 20.91 -19.81 -19.00
N GLU A 321 21.10 -21.13 -19.17
CA GLU A 321 22.09 -21.91 -18.42
C GLU A 321 23.55 -21.62 -18.85
N GLU A 322 23.77 -21.23 -20.11
CA GLU A 322 25.11 -20.89 -20.63
C GLU A 322 25.57 -19.46 -20.31
N GLY A 323 24.70 -18.61 -19.73
CA GLY A 323 25.00 -17.21 -19.41
C GLY A 323 25.62 -17.02 -18.02
N GLU A 324 26.95 -17.04 -17.91
CA GLU A 324 27.73 -17.00 -16.65
C GLU A 324 27.65 -15.71 -15.80
N HIS A 325 26.77 -14.74 -16.09
CA HIS A 325 26.72 -13.44 -15.40
C HIS A 325 25.34 -12.90 -15.03
N ALA A 326 24.29 -13.73 -15.00
CA ALA A 326 22.97 -13.30 -14.54
C ALA A 326 22.74 -13.58 -13.05
N ASP A 327 22.22 -12.57 -12.34
CA ASP A 327 21.87 -12.56 -10.91
C ASP A 327 21.09 -13.82 -10.50
N GLY A 328 21.63 -14.59 -9.55
CA GLY A 328 21.14 -15.95 -9.20
C GLY A 328 19.69 -15.99 -8.75
N ARG A 329 19.12 -14.87 -8.29
CA ARG A 329 17.69 -14.75 -7.93
C ARG A 329 16.76 -14.71 -9.13
N ILE A 330 17.22 -14.20 -10.27
CA ILE A 330 16.45 -14.17 -11.53
C ILE A 330 16.46 -15.55 -12.18
N GLN A 331 17.58 -16.26 -12.14
CA GLN A 331 17.67 -17.64 -12.60
C GLN A 331 16.80 -18.58 -11.77
N GLU A 332 16.76 -18.42 -10.45
CA GLU A 332 15.93 -19.25 -9.56
C GLU A 332 14.43 -18.95 -9.73
N GLY A 333 14.05 -17.68 -9.96
CA GLY A 333 12.67 -17.29 -10.27
C GLY A 333 12.18 -17.79 -11.63
N LEU A 334 13.03 -17.75 -12.67
CA LEU A 334 12.72 -18.30 -14.00
C LEU A 334 12.68 -19.83 -13.98
N ARG A 335 13.57 -20.48 -13.21
CA ARG A 335 13.58 -21.93 -13.01
C ARG A 335 12.34 -22.42 -12.25
N LEU A 336 11.86 -21.67 -11.27
CA LEU A 336 10.60 -21.99 -10.56
C LEU A 336 9.37 -21.78 -11.44
N MET A 337 9.30 -20.68 -12.21
CA MET A 337 8.17 -20.44 -13.11
C MET A 337 8.11 -21.39 -14.31
N MET A 338 9.26 -21.88 -14.79
CA MET A 338 9.32 -22.78 -15.96
C MET A 338 9.51 -24.26 -15.60
N GLY A 339 9.95 -24.60 -14.39
CA GLY A 339 9.97 -25.98 -13.88
C GLY A 339 8.57 -26.59 -13.84
N ASP A 340 7.58 -25.80 -13.44
CA ASP A 340 6.15 -26.16 -13.46
C ASP A 340 5.62 -26.46 -14.88
N LEU A 341 6.33 -26.00 -15.93
CA LEU A 341 5.99 -26.20 -17.34
C LEU A 341 6.60 -27.47 -17.95
N LEU A 342 7.69 -28.00 -17.35
CA LEU A 342 8.45 -29.15 -17.86
C LEU A 342 8.13 -30.50 -17.19
N ASP A 343 7.55 -30.49 -15.99
CA ASP A 343 7.05 -31.71 -15.33
C ASP A 343 5.84 -32.37 -16.04
N ALA A 344 5.39 -31.80 -17.15
CA ALA A 344 4.33 -32.35 -18.02
C ALA A 344 4.84 -33.36 -19.08
N LYS A 345 6.06 -33.89 -18.95
CA LYS A 345 6.69 -34.83 -19.91
C LYS A 345 6.90 -36.25 -19.39
N THR A 346 6.60 -36.53 -18.12
CA THR A 346 6.41 -37.88 -17.56
C THR A 346 4.94 -38.11 -17.26
#